data_AF-A0A941RU72-F1
#
_entry.id   AF-A0A941RU72-F1
#
_cell.length_a   1.000
_cell.length_b   1.000
_cell.length_c   1.000
_cell.angle_alpha   90.00
_cell.angle_beta   90.00
_cell.angle_gamma   90.00
#
_symmetry.space_group_name_H-M   'P 1'
#
loop_
_entity.id
_entity.type
_entity.pdbx_description
1 polymer ?
#
loop_
_entity_poly.entity_id
_entity_poly.type
_entity_poly.pdbx_seq_one_letter_code
_entity_poly.pdbx_strand_id
1 'polypeptide(L)'
;TQVAAAATCRRTPKEGRRLGMGADYGFGWNPHGDYARALTFFVKYVGFTPLETIMCATKTGAEIMGRGSEFGTVAAGKFADLLIVDGDVAANISLLEDRTRFIAVMQGGLVKAGQLAQPVGV
;
A
#
# COMPACT_ATOMS: atom_id res chain seq x y z
N THR A 1 -8.80 22.12 6.39
CA THR A 1 -9.77 21.20 5.75
C THR A 1 -9.03 20.19 4.89
N GLN A 2 -9.59 19.00 4.64
CA GLN A 2 -8.96 17.93 3.84
C GLN A 2 -8.48 18.39 2.45
N VAL A 3 -9.11 19.43 1.87
CA VAL A 3 -8.72 20.04 0.59
C VAL A 3 -7.31 20.65 0.61
N ALA A 4 -6.95 21.36 1.69
CA ALA A 4 -5.61 21.94 1.84
C ALA A 4 -4.54 20.85 2.01
N ALA A 5 -4.85 19.80 2.76
CA ALA A 5 -3.98 18.64 2.91
C ALA A 5 -3.74 17.93 1.57
N ALA A 6 -4.81 17.72 0.77
CA ALA A 6 -4.72 17.15 -0.56
C ALA A 6 -3.86 17.99 -1.53
N ALA A 7 -3.91 19.32 -1.42
CA ALA A 7 -3.04 20.20 -2.20
C ALA A 7 -1.55 20.04 -1.81
N THR A 8 -1.24 19.95 -0.52
CA THR A 8 0.13 19.74 -0.03
C THR A 8 0.68 18.36 -0.44
N CYS A 9 -0.15 17.31 -0.37
CA CYS A 9 0.22 15.98 -0.85
C CYS A 9 0.60 15.99 -2.34
N ARG A 10 -0.17 16.67 -3.20
CA ARG A 10 0.14 16.81 -4.63
C ARG A 10 1.43 17.57 -4.92
N ARG A 11 1.76 18.57 -4.09
CA ARG A 11 2.94 19.42 -4.32
C ARG A 11 4.24 18.74 -3.87
N THR A 12 4.17 17.90 -2.84
CA THR A 12 5.35 17.29 -2.21
C THR A 12 6.23 16.50 -3.19
N PRO A 13 5.72 15.55 -4.01
CA PRO A 13 6.54 14.87 -5.01
C PRO A 13 7.11 15.81 -6.08
N LYS A 14 6.36 16.85 -6.47
CA LYS A 14 6.79 17.84 -7.48
C LYS A 14 7.96 18.70 -7.02
N GLU A 15 8.14 18.82 -5.71
CA GLU A 15 9.27 19.50 -5.09
C GLU A 15 10.46 18.56 -4.81
N GLY A 16 10.43 17.33 -5.32
CA GLY A 16 11.48 16.33 -5.09
C GLY A 16 11.48 15.75 -3.67
N ARG A 17 10.46 16.04 -2.86
CA ARG A 17 10.29 15.49 -1.51
C ARG A 17 9.49 14.19 -1.56
N ARG A 18 9.84 13.26 -0.67
CA ARG A 18 9.13 11.98 -0.53
C ARG A 18 7.78 12.19 0.17
N LEU A 19 6.74 11.53 -0.33
CA LEU A 19 5.42 11.48 0.30
C LEU A 19 5.12 10.05 0.74
N GLY A 20 5.10 9.83 2.06
CA GLY A 20 4.59 8.59 2.64
C GLY A 20 3.08 8.63 2.81
N MET A 21 2.46 7.46 2.87
CA MET A 21 1.05 7.32 3.20
C MET A 21 0.87 6.98 4.69
N GLY A 22 -0.11 7.63 5.32
CA GLY A 22 -0.58 7.32 6.66
C GLY A 22 -1.93 7.97 6.90
N ALA A 23 -2.81 7.29 7.63
CA ALA A 23 -4.18 7.75 7.87
C ALA A 23 -4.57 7.78 9.34
N ASP A 24 -3.61 7.55 10.25
CA ASP A 24 -3.76 7.75 11.69
C ASP A 24 -4.99 7.01 12.27
N TYR A 25 -4.96 5.68 12.10
CA TYR A 25 -6.01 4.79 12.61
C TYR A 25 -5.80 4.48 14.09
N GLY A 26 -6.91 4.29 14.81
CA GLY A 26 -6.91 3.98 16.25
C GLY A 26 -7.78 4.90 17.09
N PHE A 27 -8.36 5.94 16.49
CA PHE A 27 -9.33 6.83 17.13
C PHE A 27 -10.76 6.29 17.01
N GLY A 28 -11.65 6.72 17.90
CA GLY A 28 -13.07 6.31 17.87
C GLY A 28 -13.78 6.64 16.54
N TRP A 29 -13.37 7.70 15.84
CA TRP A 29 -13.89 8.09 14.52
C TRP A 29 -13.08 7.53 13.33
N ASN A 30 -11.96 6.84 13.59
CA ASN A 30 -11.12 6.19 12.58
C ASN A 30 -10.57 4.85 13.11
N PRO A 31 -11.44 3.85 13.28
CA PRO A 31 -11.08 2.59 13.93
C PRO A 31 -10.17 1.72 13.06
N HIS A 32 -9.42 0.82 13.69
CA HIS A 32 -8.59 -0.16 12.98
C HIS A 32 -9.42 -1.08 12.08
N GLY A 33 -8.83 -1.49 10.96
CA GLY A 33 -9.40 -2.48 10.03
C GLY A 33 -9.68 -1.93 8.64
N ASP A 34 -9.90 -0.64 8.51
CA ASP A 34 -10.31 0.00 7.25
C ASP A 34 -9.13 0.68 6.52
N TYR A 35 -7.90 0.20 6.72
CA TYR A 35 -6.65 0.82 6.25
C TYR A 35 -6.64 1.15 4.75
N ALA A 36 -7.27 0.29 3.95
CA ALA A 36 -7.30 0.44 2.50
C ALA A 36 -8.07 1.69 2.01
N ARG A 37 -9.00 2.23 2.83
CA ARG A 37 -9.76 3.44 2.50
C ARG A 37 -8.87 4.66 2.33
N ALA A 38 -7.69 4.67 2.97
CA ALA A 38 -6.69 5.71 2.76
C ALA A 38 -6.17 5.72 1.32
N LEU A 39 -5.97 4.55 0.70
CA LEU A 39 -5.49 4.46 -0.68
C LEU A 39 -6.54 4.99 -1.66
N THR A 40 -7.81 4.58 -1.51
CA THR A 40 -8.88 5.07 -2.38
C THR A 40 -9.13 6.57 -2.19
N PHE A 41 -8.94 7.09 -0.97
CA PHE A 41 -9.00 8.51 -0.69
C PHE A 41 -7.92 9.29 -1.48
N PHE A 42 -6.69 8.78 -1.53
CA PHE A 42 -5.60 9.40 -2.30
C PHE A 42 -5.93 9.46 -3.80
N VAL A 43 -6.48 8.39 -4.36
CA VAL A 43 -6.90 8.41 -5.77
C VAL A 43 -8.06 9.39 -6.00
N LYS A 44 -9.12 9.32 -5.18
CA LYS A 44 -10.35 10.11 -5.38
C LYS A 44 -10.19 11.60 -5.11
N TYR A 45 -9.49 11.97 -4.03
CA TYR A 45 -9.50 13.34 -3.51
C TYR A 45 -8.14 14.03 -3.61
N VAL A 46 -7.04 13.28 -3.58
CA VAL A 46 -5.69 13.84 -3.81
C VAL A 46 -5.36 13.84 -5.30
N GLY A 47 -5.91 12.92 -6.09
CA GLY A 47 -5.73 12.86 -7.55
C GLY A 47 -4.46 12.13 -7.98
N PHE A 48 -3.99 11.19 -7.16
CA PHE A 48 -2.91 10.29 -7.53
C PHE A 48 -3.47 9.15 -8.39
N THR A 49 -2.65 8.62 -9.28
CA THR A 49 -2.95 7.34 -9.93
C THR A 49 -2.89 6.18 -8.91
N PRO A 50 -3.54 5.03 -9.19
CA PRO A 50 -3.41 3.84 -8.36
C PRO A 50 -1.95 3.43 -8.09
N LEU A 51 -1.10 3.45 -9.11
CA LEU A 51 0.32 3.08 -8.96
C LEU A 51 1.12 4.09 -8.15
N GLU A 52 0.91 5.40 -8.33
CA GLU A 52 1.53 6.41 -7.45
C GLU A 52 1.12 6.22 -5.99
N THR A 53 -0.15 5.91 -5.76
CA THR A 53 -0.70 5.63 -4.44
C THR A 53 -0.05 4.40 -3.81
N ILE A 54 0.10 3.31 -4.58
CA ILE A 54 0.78 2.08 -4.13
C ILE A 54 2.26 2.37 -3.85
N MET A 55 2.95 3.12 -4.70
CA MET A 55 4.36 3.50 -4.46
C MET A 55 4.53 4.30 -3.17
N CYS A 56 3.65 5.25 -2.89
CA CYS A 56 3.63 5.99 -1.63
C CYS A 56 3.44 5.08 -0.40
N ALA A 57 2.58 4.06 -0.53
CA ALA A 57 2.29 3.10 0.54
C ALA A 57 3.35 1.99 0.71
N THR A 58 4.25 1.80 -0.27
CA THR A 58 5.23 0.70 -0.29
C THR A 58 6.66 1.23 -0.38
N LYS A 59 7.17 1.47 -1.60
CA LYS A 59 8.53 1.92 -1.88
C LYS A 59 8.90 3.15 -1.07
N THR A 60 8.09 4.21 -1.15
CA THR A 60 8.38 5.48 -0.50
C THR A 60 8.27 5.36 1.02
N GLY A 61 7.34 4.54 1.54
CA GLY A 61 7.25 4.24 2.96
C GLY A 61 8.51 3.55 3.49
N ALA A 62 8.99 2.51 2.80
CA ALA A 62 10.24 1.82 3.14
C ALA A 62 11.46 2.75 3.09
N GLU A 63 11.52 3.59 2.07
CA GLU A 63 12.53 4.63 1.90
C GLU A 63 12.53 5.68 3.02
N ILE A 64 11.35 6.12 3.49
CA ILE A 64 11.20 7.06 4.61
C ILE A 64 11.66 6.42 5.92
N MET A 65 11.41 5.12 6.10
CA MET A 65 11.89 4.36 7.26
C MET A 65 13.39 4.03 7.21
N GLY A 66 14.11 4.39 6.15
CA GLY A 66 15.52 4.05 5.97
C GLY A 66 15.78 2.57 5.64
N ARG A 67 14.72 1.81 5.31
CA ARG A 67 14.76 0.35 5.08
C ARG A 67 14.40 -0.01 3.64
N GLY A 68 14.58 0.94 2.72
CA GLY A 68 14.30 0.77 1.29
C GLY A 68 15.16 -0.29 0.61
N SER A 69 16.25 -0.76 1.23
CA SER A 69 17.03 -1.91 0.76
C SER A 69 16.44 -3.26 1.21
N GLU A 70 15.59 -3.28 2.23
CA GLU A 70 15.07 -4.51 2.84
C GLU A 70 13.67 -4.88 2.31
N PHE A 71 12.78 -3.90 2.11
CA PHE A 71 11.40 -4.15 1.66
C PHE A 71 10.84 -2.98 0.82
N GLY A 72 9.54 -3.01 0.54
CA GLY A 72 8.78 -1.94 -0.13
C GLY A 72 8.75 -2.03 -1.66
N THR A 73 9.52 -2.96 -2.28
CA THR A 73 9.42 -3.27 -3.71
C THR A 73 9.65 -4.76 -3.92
N VAL A 74 9.09 -5.31 -5.00
CA VAL A 74 9.41 -6.67 -5.44
C VAL A 74 10.74 -6.67 -6.18
N ALA A 75 11.80 -7.10 -5.52
CA ALA A 75 13.14 -7.22 -6.10
C ALA A 75 13.92 -8.33 -5.38
N ALA A 76 14.84 -9.00 -6.10
CA ALA A 76 15.69 -10.03 -5.51
C ALA A 76 16.52 -9.46 -4.34
N GLY A 77 16.70 -10.26 -3.28
CA GLY A 77 17.43 -9.88 -2.07
C GLY A 77 16.62 -9.10 -1.02
N LYS A 78 15.37 -8.72 -1.32
CA LYS A 78 14.45 -8.10 -0.36
C LYS A 78 13.57 -9.14 0.33
N PHE A 79 12.97 -8.76 1.47
CA PHE A 79 11.96 -9.57 2.12
C PHE A 79 10.76 -9.81 1.19
N ALA A 80 10.27 -11.05 1.18
CA ALA A 80 9.05 -11.43 0.49
C ALA A 80 7.82 -11.01 1.31
N ASP A 81 7.61 -9.70 1.41
CA ASP A 81 6.42 -9.06 1.98
C ASP A 81 5.45 -8.74 0.85
N LEU A 82 4.47 -9.61 0.63
CA LEU A 82 3.58 -9.57 -0.53
C LEU A 82 2.12 -9.63 -0.12
N LEU A 83 1.30 -8.82 -0.77
CA LEU A 83 -0.16 -8.97 -0.80
C LEU A 83 -0.55 -9.44 -2.19
N ILE A 84 -1.28 -10.55 -2.26
CA ILE A 84 -1.74 -11.14 -3.52
C ILE A 84 -3.25 -10.96 -3.58
N VAL A 85 -3.72 -10.30 -4.64
CA VAL A 85 -5.10 -9.86 -4.80
C VAL A 85 -5.67 -10.42 -6.09
N ASP A 86 -6.91 -10.91 -6.03
CA ASP A 86 -7.71 -11.27 -7.19
C ASP A 86 -8.19 -10.00 -7.92
N GLY A 87 -7.48 -9.64 -8.98
CA GLY A 87 -7.81 -8.52 -9.87
C GLY A 87 -6.68 -7.52 -10.04
N ASP A 88 -6.89 -6.57 -10.95
CA ASP A 88 -5.91 -5.53 -11.28
C ASP A 88 -6.10 -4.29 -10.39
N VAL A 89 -5.27 -4.19 -9.36
CA VAL A 89 -5.24 -3.04 -8.43
C VAL A 89 -4.65 -1.77 -9.05
N ALA A 90 -3.92 -1.87 -10.16
CA ALA A 90 -3.43 -0.71 -10.91
C ALA A 90 -4.54 -0.08 -11.74
N ALA A 91 -5.51 -0.88 -12.20
CA ALA A 91 -6.73 -0.39 -12.84
C ALA A 91 -7.80 0.05 -11.82
N ASN A 92 -7.98 -0.70 -10.73
CA ASN A 92 -8.97 -0.42 -9.71
C ASN A 92 -8.44 -0.65 -8.28
N ILE A 93 -7.97 0.42 -7.64
CA ILE A 93 -7.42 0.35 -6.28
C ILE A 93 -8.47 0.03 -5.20
N SER A 94 -9.77 0.18 -5.48
CA SER A 94 -10.82 -0.11 -4.51
C SER A 94 -10.96 -1.60 -4.18
N LEU A 95 -10.38 -2.48 -5.00
CA LEU A 95 -10.26 -3.91 -4.70
C LEU A 95 -9.52 -4.16 -3.39
N LEU A 96 -8.64 -3.25 -2.95
CA LEU A 96 -7.94 -3.35 -1.68
C LEU A 96 -8.84 -3.14 -0.45
N GLU A 97 -10.04 -2.58 -0.62
CA GLU A 97 -11.03 -2.47 0.47
C GLU A 97 -11.80 -3.78 0.68
N ASP A 98 -11.86 -4.64 -0.34
CA ASP A 98 -12.56 -5.93 -0.29
C ASP A 98 -11.60 -7.06 0.08
N ARG A 99 -11.58 -7.42 1.36
CA ARG A 99 -10.72 -8.51 1.87
C ARG A 99 -11.05 -9.88 1.25
N THR A 100 -12.24 -10.08 0.67
CA THR A 100 -12.57 -11.34 0.01
C THR A 100 -11.77 -11.56 -1.27
N ARG A 101 -11.17 -10.49 -1.82
CA ARG A 101 -10.25 -10.54 -2.96
C ARG A 101 -8.83 -10.92 -2.58
N PHE A 102 -8.49 -11.01 -1.30
CA PHE A 102 -7.13 -11.31 -0.88
C PHE A 102 -6.88 -12.81 -0.97
N ILE A 103 -6.03 -13.21 -1.91
CA ILE A 103 -5.63 -14.60 -2.11
C ILE A 103 -4.67 -15.02 -1.00
N ALA A 104 -3.67 -14.18 -0.72
CA ALA A 104 -2.71 -14.43 0.34
C ALA A 104 -2.03 -13.15 0.85
N VAL A 105 -1.64 -13.18 2.12
CA VAL A 105 -0.74 -12.22 2.74
C VAL A 105 0.53 -12.96 3.14
N MET A 106 1.66 -12.50 2.63
CA MET A 106 2.98 -13.06 2.92
C MET A 106 3.82 -12.01 3.67
N GLN A 107 4.51 -12.46 4.70
CA GLN A 107 5.45 -11.64 5.45
C GLN A 107 6.76 -12.43 5.65
N GLY A 108 7.87 -11.87 5.18
CA GLY A 108 9.19 -12.49 5.25
C GLY A 108 9.25 -13.86 4.57
N GLY A 109 8.47 -14.08 3.51
CA GLY A 109 8.39 -15.38 2.81
C GLY A 109 7.41 -16.39 3.42
N LEU A 110 6.77 -16.06 4.54
CA LEU A 110 5.78 -16.93 5.18
C LEU A 110 4.36 -16.45 4.91
N VAL A 111 3.48 -17.35 4.48
CA VAL A 111 2.05 -17.06 4.34
C VAL A 111 1.43 -16.89 5.73
N LYS A 112 0.88 -15.69 6.00
CA LYS A 112 0.22 -15.34 7.27
C LYS A 112 -1.30 -15.44 7.20
N ALA A 113 -1.87 -15.26 6.01
CA ALA A 113 -3.30 -15.40 5.76
C ALA A 113 -3.54 -15.83 4.31
N GLY A 114 -4.67 -16.50 4.06
CA GLY A 114 -5.00 -17.05 2.75
C GLY A 114 -4.19 -18.29 2.41
N GLN A 115 -4.11 -18.62 1.13
CA GLN A 115 -3.40 -19.80 0.64
C GLN A 115 -2.70 -19.48 -0.68
N LEU A 116 -1.46 -19.95 -0.81
CA LEU A 116 -0.79 -20.08 -2.11
C LEU A 116 -0.69 -21.57 -2.41
N ALA A 117 -0.82 -21.94 -3.69
CA ALA A 117 -0.52 -23.31 -4.10
C ALA A 117 0.87 -23.67 -3.54
N GLN A 118 0.96 -24.79 -2.82
CA GLN A 118 2.24 -25.30 -2.33
C GLN A 118 3.18 -25.40 -3.53
N PRO A 119 4.45 -24.99 -3.41
CA PRO A 119 5.41 -25.30 -4.46
C PRO A 119 5.37 -26.81 -4.68
N VAL A 120 5.13 -27.23 -5.93
CA VAL A 120 5.34 -28.63 -6.31
C VAL A 120 6.80 -28.92 -5.96
N GLY A 121 7.01 -29.88 -5.06
CA GLY A 121 8.28 -30.11 -4.39
C GLY A 121 9.48 -30.03 -5.35
N VAL A 122 10.49 -29.27 -4.92
CA VAL A 122 11.86 -29.34 -5.44
C VAL A 122 12.65 -30.28 -4.54
#